data_AF-A0A3D0ZFE5-F1
#
_entry.id   AF-A0A3D0ZFE5-F1
#
_cell.length_a   1.000
_cell.length_b   1.000
_cell.length_c   1.000
_cell.angle_alpha   90.00
_cell.angle_beta   90.00
_cell.angle_gamma   90.00
#
_symmetry.space_group_name_H-M   'P 1'
#
loop_
_entity.id
_entity.type
_entity.pdbx_description
1 polymer ?
#
loop_
_entity_poly.entity_id
_entity_poly.type
_entity_poly.pdbx_seq_one_letter_code
_entity_poly.pdbx_strand_id
1 'polypeptide(L)' 'MKYRVLYSKESLKQLKKLDKQAARMIVQYMRDIEKLDDPRVRGKQLSGNLAEFWRYRVSDDCILCKIQDNA' A
#
# COMPACT_ATOMS: atom_id res chain seq x y z
N MET A 1 -9.50 8.96 -11.92
CA MET A 1 -10.39 8.28 -10.96
C MET A 1 -9.79 8.45 -9.57
N LYS A 2 -10.59 8.53 -8.51
CA LYS A 2 -10.03 8.70 -7.14
C LYS A 2 -10.09 7.37 -6.40
N TYR A 3 -8.93 6.83 -6.06
CA TYR A 3 -8.82 5.68 -5.18
C TYR A 3 -8.86 6.13 -3.72
N ARG A 4 -9.21 5.21 -2.82
CA ARG A 4 -9.18 5.43 -1.37
C ARG A 4 -8.36 4.35 -0.70
N VAL A 5 -7.48 4.73 0.23
CA VAL A 5 -6.69 3.77 1.00
C VAL A 5 -7.48 3.29 2.21
N LEU A 6 -7.60 1.98 2.35
CA LEU A 6 -8.21 1.32 3.50
C LEU A 6 -7.20 0.38 4.15
N TYR A 7 -7.09 0.45 5.48
CA TYR A 7 -6.17 -0.39 6.25
C TYR A 7 -6.90 -1.58 6.85
N SER A 8 -6.38 -2.79 6.61
CA SER A 8 -6.85 -4.00 7.29
C SER A 8 -6.43 -4.00 8.77
N LYS A 9 -7.11 -4.79 9.60
CA LYS A 9 -6.75 -4.95 11.01
C LYS A 9 -5.33 -5.48 11.19
N GLU A 10 -4.90 -6.37 10.30
CA GLU A 10 -3.57 -6.97 10.25
C GLU A 10 -2.53 -5.90 9.94
N SER A 11 -2.77 -5.05 8.92
CA SER A 11 -1.85 -3.98 8.53
C SER A 11 -1.65 -2.96 9.67
N LEU A 12 -2.71 -2.62 10.40
CA LEU A 12 -2.62 -1.71 11.56
C LEU A 12 -1.81 -2.32 12.70
N LYS A 13 -1.96 -3.63 12.95
CA LYS A 13 -1.14 -4.35 13.95
C LYS A 13 0.33 -4.38 13.55
N GLN A 14 0.63 -4.59 12.27
CA GLN A 14 2.01 -4.58 11.76
C GLN A 14 2.62 -3.17 11.84
N LEU A 15 1.87 -2.16 11.41
CA LEU A 15 2.31 -0.76 11.46
C LEU A 15 2.65 -0.31 12.89
N LYS A 16 1.91 -0.77 13.90
CA LYS A 16 2.18 -0.49 15.32
C LYS A 16 3.46 -1.15 15.86
N LYS A 17 3.97 -2.19 15.21
CA LYS A 17 5.22 -2.87 15.60
C LYS A 17 6.47 -2.23 14.99
N LEU A 18 6.29 -1.42 13.94
CA LEU A 18 7.38 -0.67 13.34
C LEU A 18 7.81 0.49 14.24
N ASP A 19 9.02 0.97 14.05
CA ASP A 19 9.45 2.20 14.70
C ASP A 19 8.63 3.40 14.20
N LYS A 20 8.64 4.48 15.00
CA LYS A 20 7.82 5.66 14.73
C LYS A 20 8.15 6.35 13.41
N GLN A 21 9.38 6.23 12.90
CA GLN A 21 9.79 6.87 11.65
C GLN A 21 9.32 6.05 10.46
N ALA A 22 9.58 4.74 10.44
CA ALA A 22 9.10 3.84 9.39
C ALA A 22 7.57 3.88 9.26
N ALA A 23 6.85 3.80 10.39
CA ALA A 23 5.39 3.89 10.38
C ALA A 23 4.88 5.21 9.78
N ARG A 24 5.52 6.34 10.10
CA ARG A 24 5.16 7.65 9.51
C ARG A 24 5.44 7.70 8.02
N MET A 25 6.57 7.17 7.57
CA MET A 25 6.92 7.12 6.14
C MET A 25 5.92 6.28 5.35
N ILE A 26 5.54 5.11 5.87
CA ILE A 26 4.53 4.23 5.24
C ILE A 26 3.19 4.94 5.12
N VAL A 27 2.70 5.57 6.19
CA VAL A 27 1.42 6.29 6.17
C VAL A 27 1.46 7.46 5.20
N GLN A 28 2.54 8.24 5.19
CA GLN A 28 2.70 9.36 4.27
C GLN A 28 2.74 8.88 2.81
N TYR A 29 3.51 7.82 2.54
CA TYR A 29 3.59 7.23 1.22
C TYR A 29 2.22 6.78 0.71
N MET A 30 1.44 6.10 1.56
CA MET A 30 0.09 5.66 1.21
C MET A 30 -0.87 6.83 0.93
N ARG A 31 -0.76 7.94 1.67
CA ARG A 31 -1.51 9.17 1.35
C ARG A 31 -1.11 9.76 0.00
N ASP A 32 0.14 9.62 -0.41
CA ASP A 32 0.59 10.11 -1.71
C ASP A 32 0.15 9.18 -2.84
N ILE A 33 0.04 7.87 -2.62
CA ILE A 33 -0.60 6.92 -3.54
C ILE A 33 -2.07 7.26 -3.76
N GLU A 34 -2.80 7.61 -2.70
CA GLU A 34 -4.22 7.98 -2.77
C GLU A 34 -4.49 9.22 -3.66
N LYS A 35 -3.48 10.08 -3.85
CA LYS A 35 -3.56 11.27 -4.70
C LYS A 35 -3.29 10.99 -6.18
N LEU A 36 -2.77 9.81 -6.52
CA LEU A 36 -2.50 9.44 -7.92
C LEU A 36 -3.79 9.08 -8.64
N ASP A 37 -3.85 9.42 -9.92
CA ASP A 37 -4.95 8.98 -10.79
C ASP A 37 -4.93 7.46 -11.02
N ASP A 38 -3.74 6.88 -11.08
CA ASP A 38 -3.51 5.44 -11.12
C ASP A 38 -2.45 5.03 -10.07
N PRO A 39 -2.86 4.33 -8.99
CA PRO A 39 -1.94 3.87 -7.96
C PRO A 39 -0.94 2.82 -8.46
N ARG A 40 -1.24 2.15 -9.58
CA ARG A 40 -0.39 1.12 -10.20
C ARG A 40 0.95 1.68 -10.69
N VAL A 41 1.03 2.97 -10.97
CA VAL A 41 2.24 3.64 -11.49
C VAL A 41 3.44 3.49 -10.55
N ARG A 42 3.20 3.44 -9.24
CA ARG A 42 4.27 3.29 -8.22
C ARG A 42 4.38 1.89 -7.65
N GLY A 43 3.44 1.01 -7.99
CA GLY A 43 3.38 -0.35 -7.48
C GLY A 43 3.91 -1.36 -8.49
N LYS A 44 4.15 -2.58 -8.02
CA LYS A 44 4.37 -3.74 -8.90
C LYS A 44 3.37 -4.82 -8.54
N GLN A 45 2.63 -5.32 -9.53
CA GLN A 45 1.78 -6.49 -9.36
C GLN A 45 2.65 -7.70 -9.01
N LEU A 46 2.20 -8.49 -8.04
CA LEU A 46 2.83 -9.76 -7.73
C LEU A 46 2.43 -10.84 -8.76
N SER A 47 3.08 -11.99 -8.73
CA SER A 47 2.87 -13.09 -9.67
C SER A 47 2.35 -14.35 -8.99
N GLY A 48 1.80 -15.27 -9.79
CA GLY A 48 1.28 -16.55 -9.30
C GLY A 48 0.07 -16.38 -8.39
N ASN A 49 0.04 -17.12 -7.27
CA ASN A 49 -1.09 -17.13 -6.34
C ASN A 49 -1.34 -15.79 -5.64
N LEU A 50 -0.44 -14.81 -5.78
CA LEU A 50 -0.58 -13.47 -5.22
C LEU A 50 -0.86 -12.40 -6.29
N ALA A 51 -1.24 -12.79 -7.51
CA ALA A 51 -1.45 -11.85 -8.62
C ALA A 51 -2.53 -10.78 -8.37
N GLU A 52 -3.42 -10.98 -7.40
CA GLU A 52 -4.39 -9.96 -6.98
C GLU A 52 -3.78 -8.84 -6.11
N PHE A 53 -2.56 -9.05 -5.60
CA PHE A 53 -1.87 -8.12 -4.73
C PHE A 53 -0.85 -7.28 -5.50
N TRP A 54 -0.72 -6.05 -5.03
CA TRP A 54 0.23 -5.05 -5.46
C TRP A 54 1.22 -4.78 -4.34
N ARG A 55 2.48 -4.65 -4.72
CA ARG A 55 3.58 -4.35 -3.82
C ARG A 55 4.05 -2.93 -4.03
N TYR A 56 4.09 -2.16 -2.95
CA TYR A 56 4.80 -0.89 -2.86
C TYR A 56 6.02 -1.04 -1.96
N ARG A 57 7.14 -0.45 -2.37
CA ARG A 57 8.37 -0.44 -1.57
C ARG A 57 8.59 0.96 -1.03
N VAL A 58 8.76 1.06 0.29
CA VAL A 58 9.04 2.31 1.00
C VAL A 58 10.30 2.08 1.81
N SER A 59 11.44 2.58 1.33
CA SER A 59 12.75 2.23 1.88
C SER A 59 12.95 0.69 1.85
N ASP A 60 13.17 0.07 3.01
CA ASP A 60 13.32 -1.38 3.18
C ASP A 60 11.99 -2.11 3.46
N ASP A 61 10.92 -1.36 3.74
CA ASP A 61 9.62 -1.91 4.06
C ASP A 61 8.78 -2.20 2.80
N CYS A 62 8.03 -3.30 2.87
CA CYS A 62 7.17 -3.80 1.81
C CYS A 62 5.71 -3.68 2.21
N ILE A 63 4.92 -2.94 1.42
CA ILE A 63 3.49 -2.78 1.65
C ILE A 63 2.72 -3.57 0.61
N LEU A 64 1.85 -4.46 1.06
CA LEU A 64 0.97 -5.25 0.22
C LEU A 64 -0.44 -4.65 0.22
N CYS A 65 -0.98 -4.41 -0.97
CA CYS A 65 -2.30 -3.83 -1.16
C CYS A 65 -3.08 -4.62 -2.20
N LYS A 66 -4.40 -4.66 -2.08
CA LYS A 66 -5.29 -5.05 -3.17
C LYS A 66 -5.87 -3.78 -3.78
N ILE A 67 -5.77 -3.64 -5.10
CA ILE A 67 -6.37 -2.52 -5.82
C ILE A 67 -7.71 -3.01 -6.35
N GLN A 68 -8.80 -2.36 -5.95
CA GLN A 68 -10.14 -2.64 -6.42
C GLN A 68 -10.56 -1.52 -7.36
N ASP A 69 -10.70 -1.84 -8.64
CA ASP A 69 -11.40 -0.97 -9.56
C ASP A 69 -12.90 -1.22 -9.34
N ASN A 70 -13.64 -0.19 -8.94
CA ASN A 70 -15.09 -0.26 -9.03
C ASN A 70 -15.43 -0.32 -10.52
N ALA A 71 -16.05 -1.42 -10.94
CA ALA A 71 -16.57 -1.61 -12.29
C ALA A 71 -17.63 -0.56 -12.65
#